data_AF-A0A3C0WJ10-F1
#
_entry.id   AF-A0A3C0WJ10-F1
#
_cell.length_a   1.000
_cell.length_b   1.000
_cell.length_c   1.000
_cell.angle_alpha   90.00
_cell.angle_beta   90.00
_cell.angle_gamma   90.00
#
_symmetry.space_group_name_H-M   'P 1'
#
loop_
_entity.id
_entity.type
_entity.pdbx_description
1 polymer ?
#
loop_
_entity_poly.entity_id
_entity_poly.type
_entity_poly.pdbx_seq_one_letter_code
_entity_poly.pdbx_strand_id
1 'polypeptide(L)'
;LITNEGDNGILFEGTKGRFFVNRGKIVGKPVEDLADNPLPGGAIEEVYGGPVPENHTLNFIEAINAGKQPISDVWTHNRMLEICHLSNIAMRLDRALEWDPEKREVIGDKKANSFLARKNRKGYEINM
;
A
#
# COMPACT_ATOMS: atom_id res chain seq x y z
N LEU A 1 12.79 13.34 -15.20
CA LEU A 1 13.57 13.58 -13.97
C LEU A 1 12.70 13.16 -12.79
N ILE A 2 13.18 12.28 -11.91
CA ILE A 2 12.60 12.09 -10.57
C ILE A 2 13.45 12.96 -9.64
N THR A 3 12.85 13.95 -8.99
CA THR A 3 13.54 14.89 -8.09
C THR A 3 12.90 14.81 -6.71
N ASN A 4 13.68 15.05 -5.67
CA ASN A 4 13.19 15.25 -4.31
C ASN A 4 12.88 16.73 -4.02
N GLU A 5 12.91 17.60 -5.02
CA GLU A 5 12.58 19.01 -4.89
C GLU A 5 11.06 19.21 -4.98
N GLY A 6 10.51 20.09 -4.14
CA GLY A 6 9.07 20.34 -4.04
C GLY A 6 8.38 19.60 -2.89
N ASP A 7 7.04 19.57 -2.94
CA ASP A 7 6.21 19.16 -1.80
C ASP A 7 6.21 17.64 -1.51
N ASN A 8 6.76 16.79 -2.39
CA ASN A 8 6.88 15.33 -2.21
C ASN A 8 5.66 14.65 -1.55
N GLY A 9 4.62 14.38 -2.33
CA GLY A 9 3.39 13.80 -1.81
C GLY A 9 2.54 13.11 -2.87
N ILE A 10 1.29 12.83 -2.50
CA ILE A 10 0.32 12.17 -3.36
C ILE A 10 -0.80 13.16 -3.64
N LEU A 11 -1.07 13.39 -4.93
CA LEU A 11 -2.25 14.11 -5.40
C LEU A 11 -3.32 13.08 -5.76
N PHE A 12 -4.49 13.21 -5.16
CA PHE A 12 -5.68 12.45 -5.52
C PHE A 12 -6.62 13.35 -6.30
N GLU A 13 -7.09 12.88 -7.46
CA GLU A 13 -8.08 13.58 -8.30
C GLU A 13 -9.28 12.66 -8.54
N GLY A 14 -10.48 13.23 -8.37
CA GLY A 14 -11.73 12.55 -8.63
C GLY A 14 -12.83 13.52 -9.02
N THR A 15 -14.04 13.00 -9.22
CA THR A 15 -15.19 13.78 -9.70
C THR A 15 -15.66 14.86 -8.72
N LYS A 16 -15.30 14.75 -7.43
CA LYS A 16 -15.63 15.73 -6.37
C LYS A 16 -14.50 16.71 -6.08
N GLY A 17 -13.48 16.75 -6.93
CA GLY A 17 -12.31 17.63 -6.79
C GLY A 17 -11.04 16.86 -6.48
N ARG A 18 -10.05 17.57 -5.95
CA ARG A 18 -8.70 17.05 -5.69
C ARG A 18 -8.22 17.40 -4.31
N PHE A 19 -7.36 16.55 -3.75
CA PHE A 19 -6.60 16.87 -2.55
C PHE A 19 -5.18 16.33 -2.64
N PHE A 20 -4.24 17.06 -2.06
CA PHE A 20 -2.84 16.71 -1.96
C PHE A 20 -2.49 16.41 -0.50
N VAL A 21 -1.71 15.37 -0.28
CA VAL A 21 -1.20 15.00 1.04
C VAL A 21 0.31 14.75 0.99
N ASN A 22 1.02 15.27 1.98
CA ASN A 22 2.41 14.93 2.27
C ASN A 22 2.63 14.83 3.80
N ARG A 23 3.89 14.81 4.24
CA ARG A 23 4.25 14.72 5.66
C ARG A 23 3.93 15.95 6.50
N GLY A 24 3.51 17.07 5.89
CA GLY A 24 3.26 18.34 6.60
C GLY A 24 1.90 18.97 6.35
N LYS A 25 1.16 18.56 5.31
CA LYS A 25 -0.14 19.15 4.97
C LYS A 25 -1.07 18.17 4.26
N ILE A 26 -2.36 18.42 4.43
CA ILE A 26 -3.45 17.89 3.60
C ILE A 26 -4.24 19.11 3.12
N VAL A 27 -4.36 19.29 1.80
CA VAL A 27 -4.98 20.48 1.21
C VAL A 27 -5.81 20.12 0.00
N GLY A 28 -6.87 20.89 -0.28
CA GLY A 28 -7.70 20.75 -1.48
C GLY A 28 -9.19 20.74 -1.15
N LYS A 29 -10.02 20.65 -2.20
CA LYS A 29 -11.47 20.87 -2.11
C LYS A 29 -12.16 20.01 -1.02
N PRO A 30 -11.91 18.68 -0.93
CA PRO A 30 -12.48 17.87 0.15
C PRO A 30 -12.07 18.31 1.56
N VAL A 31 -10.89 18.92 1.73
CA VAL A 31 -10.40 19.42 3.03
C VAL A 31 -11.06 20.76 3.36
N GLU A 32 -11.18 21.64 2.37
CA GLU A 32 -11.86 22.94 2.50
C GLU A 32 -13.33 22.76 2.89
N ASP A 33 -14.00 21.78 2.28
CA ASP A 33 -15.41 21.48 2.52
C ASP A 33 -15.70 20.96 3.94
N LEU A 34 -14.68 20.54 4.70
CA LEU A 34 -14.85 20.10 6.09
C LEU A 34 -15.31 21.24 7.02
N ALA A 35 -15.11 22.49 6.64
CA ALA A 35 -15.60 23.64 7.39
C ALA A 35 -17.14 23.69 7.45
N ASP A 36 -17.79 23.36 6.33
CA ASP A 36 -19.25 23.40 6.19
C ASP A 36 -19.88 22.01 6.34
N ASN A 37 -19.12 20.95 6.06
CA ASN A 37 -19.56 19.55 6.12
C ASN A 37 -18.52 18.71 6.87
N PRO A 38 -18.44 18.83 8.21
CA PRO A 38 -17.46 18.09 9.01
C PRO A 38 -17.70 16.58 8.93
N LEU A 39 -16.63 15.81 9.15
CA LEU A 39 -16.75 14.37 9.29
C LEU A 39 -17.67 14.02 10.48
N PRO A 40 -18.43 12.92 10.39
CA PRO A 40 -19.20 12.45 11.55
C PRO A 40 -18.26 12.12 12.71
N GLY A 41 -18.76 12.26 13.94
CA GLY A 41 -18.00 11.87 15.13
C GLY A 41 -17.61 10.39 15.07
N GLY A 42 -16.35 10.08 15.35
CA GLY A 42 -15.82 8.71 15.28
C GLY A 42 -15.39 8.24 13.89
N ALA A 43 -15.48 9.09 12.85
CA ALA A 43 -15.11 8.70 11.48
C ALA A 43 -13.67 8.19 11.36
N ILE A 44 -12.75 8.72 12.16
CA ILE A 44 -11.34 8.32 12.12
C ILE A 44 -11.20 6.92 12.71
N GLU A 45 -11.79 6.67 13.87
CA GLU A 45 -11.80 5.37 14.53
C GLU A 45 -12.48 4.30 13.67
N GLU A 46 -13.55 4.67 12.96
CA GLU A 46 -14.23 3.78 12.01
C GLU A 46 -13.28 3.32 10.89
N VAL A 47 -12.54 4.26 10.28
CA VAL A 47 -11.53 3.94 9.25
C VAL A 47 -10.38 3.10 9.82
N TYR A 48 -9.97 3.37 11.05
CA TYR A 48 -8.93 2.59 11.74
C TYR A 48 -9.42 1.22 12.25
N GLY A 49 -10.73 0.96 12.24
CA GLY A 49 -11.32 -0.28 12.79
C GLY A 49 -11.30 -0.37 14.32
N GLY A 50 -11.18 0.77 15.01
CA GLY A 50 -11.05 0.85 16.46
C GLY A 50 -10.34 2.12 16.93
N PRO A 51 -9.92 2.18 18.21
CA PRO A 51 -9.15 3.31 18.72
C PRO A 51 -7.89 3.57 17.90
N VAL A 52 -7.64 4.84 17.58
CA VAL A 52 -6.44 5.24 16.84
C VAL A 52 -5.21 5.02 17.75
N PRO A 53 -4.26 4.15 17.37
CA PRO A 53 -3.09 3.89 18.18
C PRO A 53 -2.12 5.07 18.10
N GLU A 54 -1.29 5.24 19.15
CA GLU A 54 -0.24 6.25 19.17
C GLU A 54 0.79 6.05 18.04
N ASN A 55 1.17 4.79 17.78
CA ASN A 55 2.11 4.44 16.72
C ASN A 55 1.94 2.98 16.27
N HIS A 56 2.56 2.64 15.14
CA HIS A 56 2.50 1.31 14.54
C HIS A 56 3.06 0.19 15.43
N THR A 57 4.15 0.44 16.16
CA THR A 57 4.79 -0.56 17.02
C THR A 57 3.89 -0.93 18.19
N LEU A 58 3.25 0.06 18.81
CA LEU A 58 2.29 -0.17 19.89
C LEU A 58 1.11 -1.01 19.40
N ASN A 59 0.49 -0.62 18.27
CA ASN A 59 -0.61 -1.39 17.69
C ASN A 59 -0.25 -2.85 17.43
N PHE A 60 0.96 -3.10 16.91
CA PHE A 60 1.44 -4.45 16.65
C PHE A 60 1.58 -5.27 17.94
N ILE A 61 2.19 -4.70 18.98
CA ILE A 61 2.38 -5.38 20.27
C ILE A 61 1.03 -5.67 20.95
N GLU A 62 0.12 -4.70 20.94
CA GLU A 62 -1.23 -4.86 21.50
C GLU A 62 -2.03 -5.93 20.75
N ALA A 63 -1.95 -5.95 19.42
CA ALA A 63 -2.61 -6.94 18.58
C ALA A 63 -2.10 -8.36 18.88
N ILE A 64 -0.78 -8.54 19.06
CA ILE A 64 -0.20 -9.83 19.48
C ILE A 64 -0.75 -10.26 20.84
N ASN A 65 -0.69 -9.36 21.83
CA ASN A 65 -1.14 -9.67 23.19
C ASN A 65 -2.64 -10.02 23.23
N ALA A 66 -3.45 -9.37 22.40
CA ALA A 66 -4.88 -9.60 22.31
C ALA A 66 -5.27 -10.75 21.37
N GLY A 67 -4.34 -11.35 20.62
CA GLY A 67 -4.64 -12.36 19.61
C GLY A 67 -5.51 -11.82 18.45
N LYS A 68 -5.33 -10.55 18.07
CA LYS A 68 -6.10 -9.87 17.02
C LYS A 68 -5.21 -9.49 15.84
N GLN A 69 -5.82 -9.21 14.69
CA GLN A 69 -5.11 -8.71 13.52
C GLN A 69 -4.74 -7.23 13.74
N PRO A 70 -3.48 -6.82 13.53
CA PRO A 70 -3.10 -5.41 13.60
C PRO A 70 -3.72 -4.62 12.43
N ILE A 71 -3.76 -3.29 12.55
CA ILE A 71 -4.28 -2.40 11.50
C ILE A 71 -3.52 -2.60 10.19
N SER A 72 -2.19 -2.77 10.28
CA SER A 72 -1.32 -3.05 9.14
C SER A 72 -1.04 -4.55 9.06
N ASP A 73 -1.97 -5.30 8.48
CA ASP A 73 -1.87 -6.75 8.44
C ASP A 73 -0.95 -7.28 7.33
N VAL A 74 -0.53 -8.54 7.48
CA VAL A 74 0.43 -9.18 6.56
C VAL A 74 -0.16 -9.39 5.16
N TRP A 75 -1.46 -9.64 5.02
CA TRP A 75 -2.07 -10.02 3.74
C TRP A 75 -2.24 -8.81 2.84
N THR A 76 -2.82 -7.72 3.36
CA THR A 76 -2.95 -6.47 2.60
C THR A 76 -1.58 -5.92 2.21
N HIS A 77 -0.60 -5.99 3.13
CA HIS A 77 0.76 -5.54 2.84
C HIS A 77 1.48 -6.44 1.83
N ASN A 78 1.30 -7.77 1.91
CA ASN A 78 1.87 -8.69 0.93
C ASN A 78 1.34 -8.41 -0.47
N ARG A 79 0.04 -8.16 -0.60
CA ARG A 79 -0.60 -7.79 -1.87
C ARG A 79 -0.07 -6.47 -2.41
N MET A 80 0.12 -5.46 -1.56
CA MET A 80 0.68 -4.18 -1.97
C MET A 80 2.14 -4.31 -2.47
N LEU A 81 2.95 -5.15 -1.82
CA LEU A 81 4.34 -5.40 -2.23
C LEU A 81 4.48 -6.04 -3.61
N GLU A 82 3.46 -6.77 -4.08
CA GLU A 82 3.44 -7.30 -5.45
C GLU A 82 3.63 -6.19 -6.48
N ILE A 83 2.97 -5.05 -6.30
CA ILE A 83 3.05 -3.92 -7.23
C ILE A 83 4.48 -3.37 -7.30
N CYS A 84 5.17 -3.29 -6.16
CA CYS A 84 6.58 -2.88 -6.11
C CYS A 84 7.48 -3.84 -6.91
N HIS A 85 7.27 -5.15 -6.77
CA HIS A 85 8.02 -6.15 -7.51
C HIS A 85 7.69 -6.15 -9.00
N LEU A 86 6.41 -6.07 -9.36
CA LEU A 86 5.94 -6.02 -10.74
C LEU A 86 6.47 -4.77 -11.45
N SER A 87 6.49 -3.62 -10.78
CA SER A 87 7.07 -2.39 -11.32
C SER A 87 8.55 -2.55 -11.63
N ASN A 88 9.32 -3.18 -10.73
CA ASN A 88 10.73 -3.48 -10.96
C ASN A 88 10.94 -4.46 -12.13
N ILE A 89 10.08 -5.47 -12.28
CA ILE A 89 10.14 -6.42 -13.39
C ILE A 89 9.81 -5.72 -14.72
N ALA A 90 8.77 -4.88 -14.75
CA ALA A 90 8.37 -4.10 -15.91
C ALA A 90 9.51 -3.17 -16.36
N MET A 91 10.12 -2.44 -15.42
CA MET A 91 11.28 -1.59 -15.69
C MET A 91 12.47 -2.39 -16.25
N ARG A 92 12.74 -3.58 -15.70
CA ARG A 92 13.87 -4.41 -16.12
C ARG A 92 13.68 -5.04 -17.49
N LEU A 93 12.42 -5.26 -17.88
CA LEU A 93 12.05 -5.83 -19.18
C LEU A 93 11.70 -4.76 -20.22
N ASP A 94 11.63 -3.50 -19.80
CA ASP A 94 11.25 -2.33 -20.61
C ASP A 94 9.91 -2.52 -21.34
N ARG A 95 8.90 -3.03 -20.61
CA ARG A 95 7.55 -3.23 -21.14
C ARG A 95 6.50 -3.39 -20.03
N ALA A 96 5.25 -3.16 -20.40
CA ALA A 96 4.10 -3.44 -19.53
C ALA A 96 3.95 -4.94 -19.25
N LEU A 97 3.33 -5.26 -18.11
CA LEU A 97 3.00 -6.61 -17.66
C LEU A 97 1.49 -6.69 -17.40
N GLU A 98 0.90 -7.83 -17.75
CA GLU A 98 -0.47 -8.17 -17.39
C GLU A 98 -0.44 -9.16 -16.23
N TRP A 99 -1.00 -8.78 -15.08
CA TRP A 99 -0.92 -9.54 -13.83
C TRP A 99 -2.25 -10.24 -13.56
N ASP A 100 -2.21 -11.54 -13.25
CA ASP A 100 -3.34 -12.27 -12.68
C ASP A 100 -3.25 -12.18 -11.14
N PRO A 101 -4.07 -11.32 -10.50
CA PRO A 101 -4.07 -11.16 -9.06
C PRO A 101 -4.45 -12.41 -8.27
N GLU A 102 -5.23 -13.33 -8.84
CA GLU A 102 -5.72 -14.52 -8.15
C GLU A 102 -4.68 -15.64 -8.23
N LYS A 103 -4.11 -15.87 -9.42
CA LYS A 103 -3.05 -16.87 -9.61
C LYS A 103 -1.66 -16.38 -9.20
N ARG A 104 -1.50 -15.06 -9.04
CA ARG A 104 -0.22 -14.39 -8.76
C ARG A 104 0.84 -14.71 -9.81
N GLU A 105 0.48 -14.57 -11.08
CA GLU A 105 1.37 -14.78 -12.23
C GLU A 105 1.23 -13.68 -13.28
N VAL A 106 2.28 -13.45 -14.07
CA VAL A 106 2.21 -12.59 -15.25
C VAL A 106 1.62 -13.41 -16.40
N ILE A 107 0.49 -12.99 -16.95
CA ILE A 107 -0.28 -13.75 -17.93
C ILE A 107 0.57 -14.03 -19.19
N GLY A 108 0.75 -15.30 -19.52
CA GLY A 108 1.44 -15.74 -20.74
C GLY A 108 2.96 -15.48 -20.79
N ASP A 109 3.58 -15.02 -19.70
CA ASP A 109 4.94 -14.46 -19.76
C ASP A 109 5.96 -15.25 -18.94
N LYS A 110 6.57 -16.26 -19.55
CA LYS A 110 7.57 -17.10 -18.86
C LYS A 110 8.79 -16.31 -18.37
N LYS A 111 9.19 -15.25 -19.08
CA LYS A 111 10.37 -14.46 -18.73
C LYS A 111 10.09 -13.59 -17.50
N ALA A 112 8.95 -12.90 -17.46
CA ALA A 112 8.55 -12.10 -16.29
C ALA A 112 8.31 -13.00 -15.07
N ASN A 113 7.62 -14.14 -15.26
CA ASN A 113 7.38 -15.09 -14.17
C ASN A 113 8.67 -15.67 -13.57
N SER A 114 9.76 -15.76 -14.34
CA SER A 114 11.06 -16.20 -13.81
C SER A 114 11.67 -15.27 -12.75
N PHE A 115 11.16 -14.04 -12.60
CA PHE A 115 11.58 -13.09 -11.55
C PHE A 115 10.73 -13.16 -10.28
N LEU A 116 9.60 -13.88 -10.27
CA LEU A 116 8.70 -13.96 -9.11
C LEU A 116 9.29 -14.75 -7.94
N ALA A 117 10.23 -15.65 -8.24
CA ALA A 117 10.92 -16.46 -7.25
C ALA A 117 12.42 -16.47 -7.52
N ARG A 118 13.19 -16.66 -6.44
CA ARG A 118 14.62 -16.92 -6.53
C ARG A 118 14.88 -18.39 -6.22
N LYS A 119 15.94 -18.95 -6.80
CA LYS A 119 16.43 -20.27 -6.37
C LYS A 119 16.80 -20.21 -4.89
N ASN A 120 16.16 -21.05 -4.09
CA ASN A 120 16.49 -21.18 -2.67
C ASN A 120 17.94 -21.67 -2.50
N ARG A 121 18.57 -21.24 -1.40
CA ARG A 121 19.89 -21.75 -1.04
C ARG A 121 19.78 -23.23 -0.67
N LYS A 122 20.73 -24.05 -1.11
CA LYS A 122 20.75 -25.49 -0.80
C LYS A 122 20.62 -25.72 0.71
N GLY A 123 19.64 -26.52 1.13
CA GLY A 123 19.32 -26.82 2.54
C GLY A 123 18.39 -25.81 3.23
N TYR A 124 17.89 -24.81 2.50
CA TYR A 124 16.95 -23.78 2.98
C TYR A 124 15.76 -23.65 2.02
N GLU A 125 15.41 -24.74 1.35
CA GLU A 125 14.23 -24.84 0.52
C GLU A 125 12.96 -24.74 1.39
N ILE A 126 11.97 -24.00 0.92
CA ILE A 126 10.64 -23.93 1.53
C ILE A 126 9.65 -24.68 0.65
N ASN A 127 8.65 -25.32 1.27
CA ASN A 127 7.50 -25.84 0.55
C ASN A 127 6.62 -24.63 0.17
N MET A 128 6.37 -24.46 -1.12
CA MET A 128 5.37 -23.51 -1.62
C MET A 128 4.01 -24.18 -1.72
#